data_AF-A0A1F7GKC6-F1
#
_entry.id   AF-A0A1F7GKC6-F1
#
_cell.length_a   1.000
_cell.length_b   1.000
_cell.length_c   1.000
_cell.angle_alpha   90.00
_cell.angle_beta   90.00
_cell.angle_gamma   90.00
#
_symmetry.space_group_name_H-M   'P 1'
#
loop_
_entity.id
_entity.type
_entity.pdbx_description
1 polymer ?
#
loop_
_entity_poly.entity_id
_entity_poly.type
_entity_poly.pdbx_seq_one_letter_code
_entity_poly.pdbx_strand_id
1 'polypeptide(L)'
;MDYTMIDEQIVTVNEKNTMFHNLDLFLDGIFSTKKGVSEIISSNFSTDVKNALVIFFEKNKVNIKNQTTIRAAISDLKEHLSKMPKVAITVPVDLNSRQVENIAHKIEMSAKMRPLIELIVDSNMLAGAIFEYNGKRGDYGVKMES
;
A
#
# COMPACT_ATOMS: atom_id res chain seq x y z
N MET A 1 -2.42 -10.39 12.95
CA MET A 1 -3.21 -9.20 13.35
C MET A 1 -4.34 -9.00 12.34
N ASP A 2 -5.41 -8.29 12.68
CA ASP A 2 -6.42 -7.86 11.71
C ASP A 2 -5.90 -6.62 10.96
N TYR A 3 -5.70 -6.74 9.65
CA TYR A 3 -5.15 -5.69 8.77
C TYR A 3 -6.19 -5.06 7.84
N THR A 4 -7.46 -5.50 7.91
CA THR A 4 -8.48 -5.27 6.88
C THR A 4 -8.60 -3.79 6.49
N MET A 5 -8.73 -2.90 7.48
CA MET A 5 -8.90 -1.47 7.23
C MET A 5 -7.64 -0.83 6.66
N ILE A 6 -6.44 -1.32 7.02
CA ILE A 6 -5.18 -0.80 6.48
C ILE A 6 -5.02 -1.25 5.03
N ASP A 7 -5.32 -2.51 4.74
CA ASP A 7 -5.23 -3.06 3.38
C ASP A 7 -6.14 -2.27 2.42
N GLU A 8 -7.25 -1.70 2.89
CA GLU A 8 -8.17 -0.88 2.07
C GLU A 8 -7.60 0.48 1.69
N GLN A 9 -6.57 0.96 2.41
CA GLN A 9 -5.92 2.24 2.14
C GLN A 9 -4.73 2.13 1.19
N ILE A 10 -4.38 0.91 0.74
CA ILE A 10 -3.15 0.65 0.00
C ILE A 10 -3.45 -0.18 -1.24
N VAL A 11 -3.41 0.46 -2.41
CA VAL A 11 -3.68 -0.16 -3.70
C VAL A 11 -2.39 -0.37 -4.49
N THR A 12 -1.41 0.50 -4.32
CA THR A 12 -0.18 0.53 -5.11
C THR A 12 1.07 0.27 -4.28
N VAL A 13 2.14 -0.16 -4.96
CA VAL A 13 3.48 -0.27 -4.34
C VAL A 13 3.96 1.10 -3.84
N ASN A 14 3.64 2.19 -4.55
CA ASN A 14 4.01 3.53 -4.14
C ASN A 14 3.32 3.96 -2.84
N GLU A 15 2.01 3.74 -2.72
CA GLU A 15 1.26 4.01 -1.48
C GLU A 15 1.79 3.19 -0.31
N LYS A 16 2.14 1.91 -0.54
CA LYS A 16 2.78 1.07 0.48
C LYS A 16 4.11 1.66 0.94
N ASN A 17 4.94 2.15 0.01
CA ASN A 17 6.22 2.76 0.35
C ASN A 17 6.04 4.09 1.12
N THR A 18 5.07 4.92 0.73
CA THR A 18 4.68 6.12 1.48
C THR A 18 4.19 5.78 2.88
N MET A 19 3.36 4.72 3.02
CA MET A 19 2.93 4.22 4.32
C MET A 19 4.12 3.79 5.18
N PHE A 20 5.11 3.10 4.60
CA PHE A 20 6.32 2.69 5.34
C PHE A 20 7.10 3.89 5.86
N HIS A 21 7.31 4.88 5.00
CA HIS A 21 7.99 6.11 5.39
C HIS A 21 7.27 6.83 6.53
N ASN A 22 5.95 7.00 6.41
CA ASN A 22 5.15 7.66 7.44
C ASN A 22 5.09 6.88 8.75
N LEU A 23 5.10 5.54 8.69
CA LEU A 23 5.22 4.68 9.86
C LEU A 23 6.56 4.85 10.56
N ASP A 24 7.65 5.02 9.82
CA ASP A 24 8.98 5.29 10.39
C ASP A 24 9.01 6.67 11.07
N LEU A 25 8.49 7.71 10.41
CA LEU A 25 8.35 9.05 11.01
C LEU A 25 7.47 9.04 12.27
N PHE A 26 6.39 8.27 12.25
CA PHE A 26 5.49 8.10 13.39
C PHE A 26 6.18 7.44 14.58
N LEU A 27 6.92 6.36 14.34
CA LEU A 27 7.72 5.71 15.37
C LEU A 27 8.73 6.72 15.93
N ASP A 28 9.55 7.33 15.09
CA ASP A 28 10.55 8.32 15.50
C ASP A 28 9.93 9.45 16.32
N GLY A 29 8.75 9.94 15.92
CA GLY A 29 7.98 10.94 16.66
C GLY A 29 7.60 10.48 18.07
N ILE A 30 7.04 9.27 18.22
CA ILE A 30 6.64 8.74 19.53
C ILE A 30 7.84 8.55 20.46
N PHE A 31 8.99 8.19 19.90
CA PHE A 31 10.20 7.94 20.68
C PHE A 31 10.99 9.21 21.02
N SER A 32 10.88 10.25 20.19
CA SER A 32 11.64 11.51 20.36
C SER A 32 10.86 12.64 21.03
N THR A 33 9.53 12.58 21.07
CA THR A 33 8.70 13.68 21.58
C THR A 33 7.87 13.28 22.81
N LYS A 34 7.55 14.24 23.68
CA LYS A 34 6.59 14.05 24.79
C LYS A 34 5.12 14.02 24.31
N LYS A 35 4.88 14.03 23.00
CA LYS A 35 3.53 14.11 22.42
C LYS A 35 2.84 12.75 22.51
N GLY A 36 1.52 12.76 22.65
CA GLY A 36 0.72 11.54 22.66
C GLY A 36 0.61 10.92 21.27
N VAL A 37 0.42 9.59 21.20
CA VAL A 37 0.28 8.81 19.95
C VAL A 37 -0.69 9.45 18.96
N SER A 38 -1.88 9.90 19.41
CA SER A 38 -2.91 10.49 18.55
C SER A 38 -2.44 11.78 17.84
N GLU A 39 -1.65 12.61 18.51
CA GLU A 39 -1.13 13.86 17.95
C GLU A 39 -0.11 13.57 16.82
N ILE A 40 0.71 12.54 17.02
CA ILE A 40 1.77 12.16 16.08
C ILE A 40 1.17 11.45 14.87
N ILE A 41 0.16 10.59 15.04
CA ILE A 41 -0.57 10.00 13.90
C ILE A 41 -1.19 11.11 13.05
N SER A 42 -1.83 12.09 13.69
CA SER A 42 -2.50 13.19 12.96
C SER A 42 -1.53 14.07 12.16
N SER A 43 -0.24 14.06 12.49
CA SER A 43 0.79 14.86 11.81
C SER A 43 1.41 14.15 10.61
N ASN A 44 1.32 12.82 10.54
CA ASN A 44 2.04 12.00 9.54
C ASN A 44 1.11 11.26 8.57
N PHE A 45 -0.19 11.20 8.84
CA PHE A 45 -1.14 10.43 8.04
C PHE A 45 -2.37 11.25 7.65
N SER A 46 -2.99 10.89 6.51
CA SER A 46 -4.32 11.37 6.15
C SER A 46 -5.37 10.91 7.17
N THR A 47 -6.54 11.54 7.16
CA THR A 47 -7.64 11.19 8.08
C THR A 47 -8.06 9.73 7.96
N ASP A 48 -8.16 9.18 6.74
CA ASP A 48 -8.61 7.81 6.53
C ASP A 48 -7.57 6.79 7.00
N VAL A 49 -6.30 7.02 6.69
CA VAL A 49 -5.19 6.17 7.17
C VAL A 49 -5.06 6.24 8.69
N LYS A 50 -5.24 7.42 9.29
CA LYS A 50 -5.30 7.58 10.75
C LYS A 50 -6.41 6.70 11.34
N ASN A 51 -7.62 6.80 10.81
CA ASN A 51 -8.75 6.03 11.32
C ASN A 51 -8.50 4.53 11.18
N ALA A 52 -7.94 4.09 10.05
CA ALA A 52 -7.54 2.71 9.84
C ALA A 52 -6.47 2.24 10.85
N LEU A 53 -5.47 3.08 11.17
CA LEU A 53 -4.44 2.78 12.17
C LEU A 53 -5.00 2.70 13.60
N VAL A 54 -5.92 3.58 13.96
CA VAL A 54 -6.60 3.53 15.26
C VAL A 54 -7.39 2.22 15.39
N ILE A 55 -8.19 1.88 14.38
CA ILE A 55 -8.94 0.61 14.36
C ILE A 55 -8.00 -0.59 14.40
N PHE A 56 -6.88 -0.54 13.67
CA PHE A 56 -5.85 -1.57 13.70
C PHE A 56 -5.30 -1.76 15.12
N PHE A 57 -4.93 -0.69 15.82
CA PHE A 57 -4.44 -0.79 17.20
C PHE A 57 -5.49 -1.32 18.16
N GLU A 58 -6.73 -0.84 18.05
CA GLU A 58 -7.85 -1.26 18.90
C GLU A 58 -8.18 -2.75 18.73
N LYS A 59 -8.38 -3.19 17.48
CA LYS A 59 -8.72 -4.59 17.17
C LYS A 59 -7.63 -5.57 17.58
N ASN A 60 -6.38 -5.14 17.48
CA ASN A 60 -5.22 -5.95 17.86
C ASN A 60 -4.79 -5.74 19.32
N LYS A 61 -5.57 -5.00 20.11
CA LYS A 61 -5.33 -4.73 21.55
C LYS A 61 -3.94 -4.18 21.83
N VAL A 62 -3.41 -3.35 20.92
CA VAL A 62 -2.10 -2.74 21.06
C VAL A 62 -2.17 -1.69 22.17
N ASN A 63 -1.31 -1.84 23.18
CA ASN A 63 -1.21 -0.85 24.23
C ASN A 63 -0.52 0.42 23.69
N ILE A 64 -1.30 1.41 23.29
CA ILE A 64 -0.80 2.69 22.76
C ILE A 64 -0.04 3.55 23.78
N LYS A 65 0.01 3.13 25.06
CA LYS A 65 0.86 3.77 26.09
C LYS A 65 2.22 3.07 26.24
N ASN A 66 2.39 1.89 25.65
CA ASN A 66 3.62 1.11 25.70
C ASN A 66 4.30 1.13 24.33
N GLN A 67 5.44 1.79 24.28
CA GLN A 67 6.21 1.96 23.05
C GLN A 67 6.68 0.63 22.44
N THR A 68 7.01 -0.37 23.26
CA THR A 68 7.46 -1.69 22.78
C THR A 68 6.34 -2.39 22.01
N THR A 69 5.11 -2.31 22.51
CA THR A 69 3.95 -2.92 21.83
C THR A 69 3.58 -2.21 20.55
N ILE A 70 3.74 -0.88 20.49
CA ILE A 70 3.53 -0.12 19.24
C ILE A 70 4.57 -0.53 18.21
N ARG A 71 5.85 -0.60 18.60
CA ARG A 71 6.93 -0.96 17.68
C ARG A 71 6.74 -2.36 17.10
N ALA A 72 6.38 -3.32 17.94
CA ALA A 72 6.07 -4.68 17.49
C ALA A 72 4.91 -4.68 16.49
N ALA A 73 3.80 -3.99 16.81
CA ALA A 73 2.65 -3.91 15.92
C ALA A 73 2.94 -3.24 14.58
N ILE A 74 3.74 -2.16 14.57
CA ILE A 74 4.15 -1.51 13.32
C ILE A 74 5.12 -2.39 12.54
N SER A 75 6.03 -3.10 13.20
CA SER A 75 6.93 -4.06 12.53
C SER A 75 6.13 -5.18 11.85
N ASP A 76 5.16 -5.77 12.55
CA ASP A 76 4.28 -6.80 12.00
C ASP A 76 3.45 -6.26 10.82
N LEU A 77 2.97 -5.02 10.92
CA LEU A 77 2.25 -4.37 9.82
C LEU A 77 3.16 -4.19 8.59
N LYS A 78 4.38 -3.68 8.75
CA LYS A 78 5.35 -3.53 7.64
C LYS A 78 5.69 -4.89 7.04
N GLU A 79 5.80 -5.94 7.86
CA GLU A 79 6.04 -7.30 7.38
C GLU A 79 4.85 -7.83 6.55
N HIS A 80 3.62 -7.67 7.03
CA HIS A 80 2.39 -8.02 6.32
C HIS A 80 2.32 -7.33 4.95
N LEU A 81 2.46 -6.02 4.93
CA LEU A 81 2.44 -5.21 3.71
C LEU A 81 3.57 -5.56 2.74
N SER A 82 4.71 -6.04 3.23
CA SER A 82 5.83 -6.49 2.39
C SER A 82 5.54 -7.82 1.70
N LYS A 83 4.68 -8.66 2.30
CA LYS A 83 4.27 -9.97 1.77
C LYS A 83 3.06 -9.89 0.85
N MET A 84 2.40 -8.73 0.75
CA MET A 84 1.28 -8.56 -0.17
C MET A 84 1.73 -8.87 -1.61
N PRO A 85 0.92 -9.65 -2.35
CA PRO A 85 1.26 -10.01 -3.71
C PRO A 85 1.29 -8.77 -4.60
N LYS A 86 2.19 -8.73 -5.57
CA LYS A 86 2.38 -7.59 -6.46
C LYS A 86 2.03 -7.97 -7.88
N VAL A 87 1.30 -7.11 -8.58
CA VAL A 87 1.05 -7.24 -10.02
C VAL A 87 1.66 -6.03 -10.69
N ALA A 88 2.63 -6.26 -11.56
CA ALA A 88 3.22 -5.22 -12.37
C ALA A 88 2.36 -5.00 -13.61
N ILE A 89 2.09 -3.72 -13.90
CA ILE A 89 1.29 -3.30 -15.04
C ILE A 89 2.09 -2.26 -15.80
N THR A 90 2.49 -2.60 -17.03
CA THR A 90 3.12 -1.66 -17.94
C THR A 90 2.07 -1.02 -18.83
N VAL A 91 2.06 0.31 -18.90
CA VAL A 91 1.09 1.15 -19.62
C VAL A 91 1.82 2.22 -20.44
N PRO A 92 1.20 2.76 -21.51
CA PRO A 92 1.90 3.72 -22.37
C PRO A 92 1.93 5.13 -21.75
N VAL A 93 1.05 5.38 -20.78
CA VAL A 93 0.88 6.65 -20.07
C VAL A 93 0.50 6.39 -18.61
N ASP A 94 0.75 7.37 -17.75
CA ASP A 94 0.30 7.32 -16.36
C ASP A 94 -1.21 7.12 -16.24
N LEU A 95 -1.60 6.26 -15.31
CA LEU A 95 -2.99 6.06 -14.93
C LEU A 95 -3.33 6.91 -13.72
N ASN A 96 -4.54 7.49 -13.70
CA ASN A 96 -5.04 8.15 -12.51
C ASN A 96 -5.52 7.13 -11.45
N SER A 97 -5.65 7.57 -10.19
CA SER A 97 -6.01 6.71 -9.06
C SER A 97 -7.26 5.87 -9.31
N ARG A 98 -8.32 6.45 -9.90
CA ARG A 98 -9.56 5.73 -10.21
C ARG A 98 -9.35 4.60 -11.21
N GLN A 99 -8.51 4.80 -12.22
CA GLN A 99 -8.18 3.74 -13.18
C GLN A 99 -7.42 2.60 -12.50
N VAL A 100 -6.47 2.94 -11.63
CA VAL A 100 -5.66 1.97 -10.88
C VAL A 100 -6.53 1.15 -9.92
N GLU A 101 -7.40 1.80 -9.17
CA GLU A 101 -8.39 1.17 -8.28
C GLU A 101 -9.30 0.20 -9.05
N ASN A 102 -9.83 0.63 -10.20
CA ASN A 102 -10.67 -0.24 -11.03
C ASN A 102 -9.92 -1.48 -11.52
N ILE A 103 -8.63 -1.35 -11.85
CA ILE A 103 -7.80 -2.48 -12.27
C ILE A 103 -7.56 -3.41 -11.08
N ALA A 104 -7.16 -2.87 -9.93
CA ALA A 104 -6.94 -3.64 -8.70
C ALA A 104 -8.19 -4.43 -8.31
N HIS A 105 -9.37 -3.79 -8.35
CA HIS A 105 -10.64 -4.44 -8.04
C HIS A 105 -10.98 -5.58 -9.02
N LYS A 106 -10.73 -5.39 -10.32
CA LYS A 106 -10.93 -6.47 -11.32
C LYS A 106 -9.99 -7.65 -11.08
N ILE A 107 -8.74 -7.39 -10.69
CA ILE A 107 -7.80 -8.46 -10.32
C ILE A 107 -8.28 -9.16 -9.04
N GLU A 108 -8.76 -8.39 -8.06
CA GLU A 108 -9.30 -8.94 -6.81
C GLU A 108 -10.49 -9.87 -7.04
N MET A 109 -11.44 -9.47 -7.89
CA MET A 109 -12.59 -10.30 -8.24
C MET A 109 -12.19 -11.58 -8.99
N SER A 110 -11.23 -11.49 -9.91
CA SER A 110 -10.86 -12.61 -10.79
C SER A 110 -9.92 -13.62 -10.12
N ALA A 111 -8.91 -13.12 -9.41
CA ALA A 111 -7.88 -13.93 -8.78
C ALA A 111 -8.16 -14.21 -7.28
N LYS A 112 -9.22 -13.62 -6.71
CA LYS A 112 -9.60 -13.74 -5.28
C LYS A 112 -8.46 -13.39 -4.34
N MET A 113 -7.70 -12.36 -4.70
CA MET A 113 -6.52 -11.88 -3.97
C MET A 113 -6.47 -10.37 -4.07
N ARG A 114 -6.04 -9.67 -3.02
CA ARG A 114 -5.80 -8.22 -3.08
C ARG A 114 -4.34 -7.95 -3.45
N PRO A 115 -4.03 -7.53 -4.70
CA PRO A 115 -2.66 -7.20 -5.08
C PRO A 115 -2.30 -5.76 -4.74
N LEU A 116 -1.00 -5.52 -4.60
CA LEU A 116 -0.41 -4.21 -4.81
C LEU A 116 -0.12 -4.04 -6.29
N ILE A 117 -0.58 -2.93 -6.86
CA ILE A 117 -0.31 -2.58 -8.24
C ILE A 117 1.03 -1.85 -8.34
N GLU A 118 1.92 -2.36 -9.17
CA GLU A 118 3.16 -1.69 -9.57
C GLU A 118 2.98 -1.14 -10.99
N LEU A 119 2.91 0.18 -11.12
CA LEU A 119 2.73 0.84 -12.42
C LEU A 119 4.09 1.14 -13.05
N ILE A 120 4.25 0.75 -14.30
CA ILE A 120 5.43 1.00 -15.11
C ILE A 120 4.97 1.73 -16.37
N VAL A 121 5.57 2.88 -16.67
CA VAL A 121 5.27 3.61 -17.91
C VAL A 121 6.30 3.23 -18.96
N ASP A 122 5.85 2.72 -20.11
CA ASP A 122 6.67 2.47 -21.30
C ASP A 122 6.17 3.31 -22.48
N SER A 123 6.87 4.40 -22.76
CA SER A 123 6.52 5.33 -23.84
C SER A 123 6.69 4.75 -25.26
N ASN A 124 7.30 3.57 -25.41
CA ASN A 124 7.40 2.88 -26.71
C ASN A 124 6.15 2.07 -27.05
N MET A 125 5.28 1.86 -26.06
CA MET A 125 3.99 1.24 -26.27
C MET A 125 3.00 2.30 -26.78
N LEU A 126 2.28 1.99 -27.85
CA LEU A 126 1.28 2.88 -28.45
C LEU A 126 -0.07 2.76 -27.74
N ALA A 127 -0.45 1.55 -27.36
CA ALA A 127 -1.72 1.25 -26.72
C ALA A 127 -1.66 -0.09 -25.97
N GLY A 128 -2.68 -0.37 -25.16
CA GLY A 128 -2.80 -1.62 -24.42
C GLY A 128 -2.06 -1.63 -23.09
N ALA A 129 -1.81 -2.82 -22.55
CA ALA A 129 -1.11 -3.00 -21.28
C ALA A 129 -0.41 -4.36 -21.23
N ILE A 130 0.67 -4.43 -20.45
CA ILE A 130 1.36 -5.68 -20.13
C ILE A 130 1.12 -5.95 -18.65
N PHE A 131 0.66 -7.17 -18.33
CA PHE A 131 0.45 -7.61 -16.96
C PHE A 131 1.48 -8.69 -16.61
N GLU A 132 2.13 -8.53 -15.46
CA GLU A 132 3.08 -9.51 -14.93
C GLU A 132 2.75 -9.88 -13.48
N TYR A 133 2.67 -11.18 -13.22
CA TYR A 133 2.43 -11.73 -11.89
C TYR A 133 3.14 -13.08 -11.71
N ASN A 134 3.94 -13.22 -10.65
CA ASN A 134 4.70 -14.45 -10.34
C ASN A 134 5.48 -15.00 -11.56
N GLY A 135 6.13 -14.13 -12.32
CA GLY A 135 6.91 -14.48 -13.52
C GLY A 135 6.07 -14.89 -14.75
N LYS A 136 4.73 -14.87 -14.66
CA LYS A 136 3.86 -15.02 -15.82
C LYS A 136 3.54 -13.65 -16.40
N ARG A 137 3.72 -13.51 -17.71
CA ARG A 137 3.49 -12.27 -18.45
C ARG A 137 2.38 -12.45 -19.49
N GLY A 138 1.38 -11.58 -19.45
CA GLY A 138 0.39 -11.40 -20.51
C GLY A 138 0.63 -10.06 -21.20
N ASP A 139 0.97 -10.08 -22.50
CA ASP A 139 1.23 -8.88 -23.30
C ASP A 139 0.00 -8.63 -24.19
N TYR A 140 -0.69 -7.51 -23.95
CA TYR A 140 -1.80 -7.02 -24.74
C TYR A 140 -1.50 -5.63 -25.32
N GLY A 141 -0.20 -5.31 -25.42
CA GLY A 141 0.30 -4.03 -25.92
C GLY A 141 0.41 -4.00 -27.44
N VAL A 142 0.23 -2.81 -28.01
CA VAL A 142 0.60 -2.47 -29.39
C VAL A 142 1.89 -1.67 -29.33
N LYS A 143 2.91 -2.09 -30.06
CA LYS A 143 4.24 -1.46 -30.07
C LYS A 143 4.46 -0.72 -31.39
N MET A 144 5.30 0.31 -31.37
CA MET A 144 5.84 0.87 -32.61
C MET A 144 6.78 -0.16 -33.23
N GLU A 145 6.48 -0.63 -34.45
CA GLU A 145 7.49 -1.31 -35.26
C GLU A 145 8.54 -0.28 -35.69
N SER A 146 9.82 -0.64 -35.52
CA SER A 146 10.97 0.17 -35.95
C SER A 146 11.28 -0.07 -37.41
#